data_AF-A0AAP5YD82-F1
#
_entry.id   AF-A0AAP5YD82-F1
#
_cell.length_a   1.000
_cell.length_b   1.000
_cell.length_c   1.000
_cell.angle_alpha   90.00
_cell.angle_beta   90.00
_cell.angle_gamma   90.00
#
_symmetry.space_group_name_H-M   'P 1'
#
loop_
_entity.id
_entity.type
_entity.pdbx_description
1 polymer ?
#
loop_
_entity_poly.entity_id
_entity_poly.type
_entity_poly.pdbx_seq_one_letter_code
_entity_poly.pdbx_strand_id
1 'polypeptide(L)'
;VTAIKPLYDSDVNGSNKQAAKEILKAMRFESDGYFFAYDSQGINTLHAIKPSLEGKNLYDLKDENGVAVIAGLIDASQKGDGFLYFSWHKPTINAQAPKLGYAEYLQKWDWVLGTGIYIDDIDQQVAMQRELRTQELNQHTLSAVTISVIGLIITSILTSIAVSKGIKPLQHVADSLKDVAAGGGDLTARLKVESKDEVGEVAAAFNEFMDKLHPLMQDIHRSASAVQTVSEELNDQTRTASGQMQSHCLETDKVVTAVTEMSMTAKEVASNTNATAQAIDDANDQVTEAQREVEQAIQGITELVTEINSTSDAISELSQQTEQITKVLDVIGEIAEQTNLLALNAAIEAARAGEQGRGFAVVADEVRSLASRTQNSTHEIGD
;
A
#
# COMPACT_ATOMS: atom_id res chain seq x y z
N VAL A 1 -107.37 -54.99 10.34
CA VAL A 1 -108.63 -54.98 11.13
C VAL A 1 -109.90 -55.26 10.30
N THR A 2 -109.97 -54.90 9.02
CA THR A 2 -111.21 -55.01 8.20
C THR A 2 -111.80 -56.42 8.05
N ALA A 3 -110.98 -57.48 8.04
CA ALA A 3 -111.43 -58.86 7.87
C ALA A 3 -112.42 -59.35 8.95
N ILE A 4 -112.27 -58.85 10.19
CA ILE A 4 -113.18 -59.18 11.31
C ILE A 4 -114.24 -58.09 11.56
N LYS A 5 -114.27 -57.03 10.75
CA LYS A 5 -115.17 -55.88 10.95
C LYS A 5 -116.66 -56.28 10.98
N PRO A 6 -117.18 -57.14 10.08
CA PRO A 6 -118.58 -57.56 10.13
C PRO A 6 -118.93 -58.25 11.46
N LEU A 7 -118.02 -59.08 11.97
CA LEU A 7 -118.18 -59.79 13.25
C LEU A 7 -118.08 -58.83 14.43
N TYR A 8 -117.15 -57.88 14.38
CA TYR A 8 -116.94 -56.87 15.40
C TYR A 8 -118.11 -55.89 15.52
N ASP A 9 -118.68 -55.45 14.40
CA ASP A 9 -119.78 -54.48 14.38
C ASP A 9 -121.09 -55.11 14.87
N SER A 10 -121.38 -56.36 14.48
CA SER A 10 -122.59 -57.11 14.85
C SER A 10 -122.52 -57.87 16.18
N ASP A 11 -121.42 -57.75 16.92
CA ASP A 11 -121.20 -58.45 18.19
C ASP A 11 -122.17 -58.00 19.29
N VAL A 12 -122.79 -58.97 19.97
CA VAL A 12 -123.61 -58.74 21.16
C VAL A 12 -122.98 -59.47 22.33
N ASN A 13 -122.43 -58.71 23.27
CA ASN A 13 -121.80 -59.21 24.50
C ASN A 13 -120.71 -60.28 24.27
N GLY A 14 -119.91 -60.16 23.20
CA GLY A 14 -118.80 -61.05 22.91
C GLY A 14 -119.14 -62.33 22.14
N SER A 15 -120.38 -62.49 21.65
CA SER A 15 -120.82 -63.68 20.90
C SER A 15 -119.94 -64.01 19.69
N ASN A 16 -119.36 -63.00 19.05
CA ASN A 16 -118.60 -63.14 17.81
C ASN A 16 -117.07 -63.18 18.02
N LYS A 17 -116.58 -63.02 19.26
CA LYS A 17 -115.14 -63.05 19.56
C LYS A 17 -114.49 -64.35 19.10
N GLN A 18 -115.15 -65.50 19.32
CA GLN A 18 -114.59 -66.80 18.94
C GLN A 18 -114.41 -66.94 17.42
N ALA A 19 -115.41 -66.55 16.64
CA ALA A 19 -115.33 -66.57 15.17
C ALA A 19 -114.23 -65.62 14.65
N ALA A 20 -114.07 -64.45 15.26
CA ALA A 20 -113.04 -63.50 14.88
C ALA A 20 -111.62 -64.02 15.20
N LYS A 21 -111.43 -64.76 16.30
CA LYS A 21 -110.15 -65.41 16.63
C LYS A 21 -109.74 -66.40 15.55
N GLU A 22 -110.66 -67.20 15.04
CA GLU A 22 -110.36 -68.20 14.00
C GLU A 22 -109.84 -67.55 12.72
N ILE A 23 -110.48 -66.46 12.27
CA ILE A 23 -110.04 -65.70 11.10
C ILE A 23 -108.64 -65.13 11.33
N LEU A 24 -108.43 -64.39 12.43
CA LEU A 24 -107.13 -63.75 12.70
C LEU A 24 -105.99 -64.76 12.88
N LYS A 25 -106.26 -65.92 13.49
CA LYS A 25 -105.26 -66.98 13.68
C LYS A 25 -104.89 -67.66 12.36
N ALA A 26 -105.77 -67.69 11.36
CA ALA A 26 -105.50 -68.25 10.05
C ALA A 26 -104.76 -67.27 9.12
N MET A 27 -104.92 -65.95 9.31
CA MET A 27 -104.32 -64.94 8.44
C MET A 27 -102.79 -64.92 8.52
N ARG A 28 -102.14 -64.90 7.35
CA ARG A 28 -100.71 -64.67 7.17
C ARG A 28 -100.50 -63.67 6.05
N PHE A 29 -99.53 -62.76 6.19
CA PHE A 29 -99.06 -61.91 5.08
C PHE A 29 -97.71 -62.37 4.52
N GLU A 30 -96.91 -63.08 5.33
CA GLU A 30 -95.71 -63.82 4.96
C GLU A 30 -95.55 -65.03 5.90
N SER A 31 -94.55 -65.89 5.68
CA SER A 31 -94.28 -67.08 6.52
C SER A 31 -94.16 -66.75 8.00
N ASP A 32 -93.55 -65.60 8.32
CA ASP A 32 -93.32 -65.11 9.68
C ASP A 32 -94.32 -64.01 10.11
N GLY A 33 -95.24 -63.64 9.22
CA GLY A 33 -96.21 -62.57 9.42
C GLY A 33 -97.53 -63.08 9.95
N TYR A 34 -97.83 -62.86 11.23
CA TYR A 34 -99.00 -63.42 11.91
C TYR A 34 -99.58 -62.47 12.96
N PHE A 35 -100.84 -62.71 13.34
CA PHE A 35 -101.54 -61.92 14.35
C PHE A 35 -101.48 -62.53 15.75
N PHE A 36 -101.47 -61.66 16.75
CA PHE A 36 -101.63 -61.97 18.17
C PHE A 36 -102.47 -60.86 18.80
N ALA A 37 -103.17 -61.14 19.89
CA ALA A 37 -103.87 -60.11 20.63
C ALA A 37 -103.79 -60.35 22.13
N TYR A 38 -103.78 -59.25 22.88
CA TYR A 38 -103.80 -59.20 24.33
C TYR A 38 -104.92 -58.27 24.78
N ASP A 39 -105.47 -58.49 25.97
CA ASP A 39 -106.32 -57.48 26.60
C ASP A 39 -105.49 -56.41 27.33
N SER A 40 -106.16 -55.37 27.84
CA SER A 40 -105.47 -54.28 28.56
C SER A 40 -104.78 -54.75 29.85
N GLN A 41 -105.07 -55.95 30.35
CA GLN A 41 -104.40 -56.56 31.50
C GLN A 41 -103.19 -57.42 31.10
N GLY A 42 -102.88 -57.51 29.80
CA GLY A 42 -101.80 -58.33 29.25
C GLY A 42 -102.14 -59.81 29.16
N ILE A 43 -103.41 -60.20 29.26
CA ILE A 43 -103.84 -61.59 29.05
C ILE A 43 -103.94 -61.84 27.56
N ASN A 44 -103.26 -62.89 27.08
CA ASN A 44 -103.33 -63.24 25.66
C ASN A 44 -104.74 -63.71 25.29
N THR A 45 -105.36 -63.04 24.33
CA THR A 45 -106.71 -63.38 23.86
C THR A 45 -106.67 -64.22 22.60
N LEU A 46 -105.65 -64.05 21.75
CA LEU A 46 -105.35 -64.94 20.62
C LEU A 46 -103.86 -64.95 20.30
N HIS A 47 -103.34 -66.08 19.82
CA HIS A 47 -102.00 -66.12 19.23
C HIS A 47 -101.95 -67.13 18.09
N ALA A 48 -101.59 -66.68 16.89
CA ALA A 48 -101.64 -67.50 15.69
C ALA A 48 -100.59 -68.63 15.66
N ILE A 49 -99.39 -68.39 16.18
CA ILE A 49 -98.28 -69.37 16.20
C ILE A 49 -98.25 -70.24 17.47
N LYS A 50 -98.45 -69.65 18.65
CA LYS A 50 -98.43 -70.33 19.95
C LYS A 50 -99.79 -70.20 20.66
N PRO A 51 -100.84 -70.94 20.22
CA PRO A 51 -102.16 -70.85 20.83
C PRO A 51 -102.18 -71.28 22.31
N SER A 52 -101.14 -71.99 22.79
CA SER A 52 -100.95 -72.32 24.21
C SER A 52 -100.67 -71.11 25.11
N LEU A 53 -100.50 -69.91 24.54
CA LEU A 53 -100.40 -68.66 25.29
C LEU A 53 -101.77 -68.08 25.64
N GLU A 54 -102.84 -68.48 24.93
CA GLU A 54 -104.18 -67.95 25.16
C GLU A 54 -104.64 -68.18 26.61
N GLY A 55 -105.12 -67.11 27.27
CA GLY A 55 -105.52 -67.09 28.67
C GLY A 55 -104.38 -66.84 29.67
N LYS A 56 -103.11 -66.76 29.24
CA LYS A 56 -101.99 -66.43 30.12
C LYS A 56 -101.78 -64.93 30.20
N ASN A 57 -101.56 -64.42 31.40
CA ASN A 57 -101.11 -63.05 31.60
C ASN A 57 -99.60 -62.96 31.32
N LEU A 58 -99.23 -62.14 30.33
CA LEU A 58 -97.85 -61.91 29.90
C LEU A 58 -97.45 -60.42 30.03
N TYR A 59 -98.16 -59.64 30.85
CA TYR A 59 -97.92 -58.20 31.00
C TYR A 59 -96.46 -57.87 31.36
N ASP A 60 -95.89 -58.63 32.29
CA ASP A 60 -94.51 -58.44 32.79
C ASP A 60 -93.44 -59.14 31.94
N LEU A 61 -93.80 -59.74 30.80
CA LEU A 61 -92.85 -60.45 29.94
C LEU A 61 -91.84 -59.48 29.32
N LYS A 62 -90.56 -59.81 29.48
CA LYS A 62 -89.44 -59.10 28.87
C LYS A 62 -88.75 -59.96 27.81
N ASP A 63 -88.30 -59.32 26.74
CA ASP A 63 -87.43 -59.96 25.75
C ASP A 63 -85.98 -60.06 26.25
N GLU A 64 -85.09 -60.61 25.41
CA GLU A 64 -83.66 -60.78 25.70
C GLU A 64 -82.90 -59.46 25.94
N ASN A 65 -83.47 -58.32 25.50
CA ASN A 65 -82.91 -56.98 25.68
C ASN A 65 -83.59 -56.23 26.84
N GLY A 66 -84.49 -56.88 27.58
CA GLY A 66 -85.19 -56.32 28.74
C GLY A 66 -86.43 -55.47 28.40
N VAL A 67 -86.85 -55.44 27.13
CA VAL A 67 -88.04 -54.69 26.66
C VAL A 67 -89.30 -55.37 27.18
N ALA A 68 -90.16 -54.64 27.89
CA ALA A 68 -91.45 -55.15 28.36
C ALA A 68 -92.43 -55.22 27.19
N VAL A 69 -92.47 -56.36 26.48
CA VAL A 69 -93.07 -56.45 25.15
C VAL A 69 -94.57 -56.20 25.17
N ILE A 70 -95.29 -56.86 26.08
CA ILE A 70 -96.76 -56.81 26.11
C ILE A 70 -97.22 -55.45 26.64
N ALA A 71 -96.67 -55.00 27.77
CA ALA A 71 -96.95 -53.67 28.30
C ALA A 71 -96.63 -52.57 27.28
N GLY A 72 -95.48 -52.67 26.60
CA GLY A 72 -95.08 -51.73 25.56
C GLY A 72 -96.02 -51.70 24.36
N LEU A 73 -96.51 -52.86 23.89
CA LEU A 73 -97.47 -52.92 22.77
C LEU A 73 -98.85 -52.37 23.17
N ILE A 74 -99.29 -52.64 24.41
CA ILE A 74 -100.53 -52.06 24.94
C ILE A 74 -100.41 -50.54 24.97
N ASP A 75 -99.36 -50.01 25.60
CA ASP A 75 -99.11 -48.56 25.67
C ASP A 75 -98.95 -47.94 24.28
N ALA A 76 -98.20 -48.58 23.37
CA ALA A 76 -98.02 -48.09 22.00
C ALA A 76 -99.35 -48.01 21.23
N SER A 77 -100.22 -49.02 21.36
CA SER A 77 -101.51 -49.05 20.66
C SER A 77 -102.55 -48.08 21.22
N GLN A 78 -102.45 -47.71 22.50
CA GLN A 78 -103.43 -46.86 23.18
C GLN A 78 -102.98 -45.40 23.31
N LYS A 79 -101.67 -45.16 23.49
CA LYS A 79 -101.09 -43.84 23.79
C LYS A 79 -100.02 -43.41 22.79
N GLY A 80 -99.55 -44.31 21.92
CA GLY A 80 -98.44 -44.08 21.00
C GLY A 80 -98.84 -44.18 19.52
N ASP A 81 -97.84 -44.47 18.69
CA ASP A 81 -97.97 -44.65 17.24
C ASP A 81 -98.22 -46.10 16.83
N GLY A 82 -98.43 -46.99 17.80
CA GLY A 82 -98.67 -48.43 17.61
C GLY A 82 -97.41 -49.27 17.40
N PHE A 83 -96.22 -48.68 17.24
CA PHE A 83 -95.00 -49.44 16.95
C PHE A 83 -94.17 -49.79 18.19
N LEU A 84 -93.52 -50.95 18.18
CA LEU A 84 -92.53 -51.34 19.19
C LEU A 84 -91.44 -52.23 18.60
N TYR A 85 -90.18 -51.91 18.90
CA TYR A 85 -89.04 -52.78 18.61
C TYR A 85 -88.79 -53.74 19.78
N PHE A 86 -88.71 -55.04 19.49
CA PHE A 86 -88.45 -56.10 20.49
C PHE A 86 -87.99 -57.39 19.80
N SER A 87 -87.34 -58.28 20.52
CA SER A 87 -87.05 -59.63 20.04
C SER A 87 -88.22 -60.57 20.33
N TRP A 88 -88.61 -61.38 19.33
CA TRP A 88 -89.63 -62.41 19.51
C TRP A 88 -89.30 -63.68 18.74
N HIS A 89 -89.97 -64.76 19.09
CA HIS A 89 -89.82 -66.06 18.42
C HIS A 89 -90.25 -65.97 16.95
N LYS A 90 -89.28 -66.13 16.05
CA LYS A 90 -89.45 -66.16 14.59
C LYS A 90 -89.73 -67.60 14.12
N PRO A 91 -90.91 -67.87 13.53
CA PRO A 91 -91.30 -69.22 13.12
C PRO A 91 -90.31 -69.95 12.20
N THR A 92 -89.78 -69.28 11.17
CA THR A 92 -88.91 -69.90 10.15
C THR A 92 -87.59 -70.42 10.69
N ILE A 93 -86.98 -69.74 11.66
CA ILE A 93 -85.68 -70.13 12.26
C ILE A 93 -85.84 -70.77 13.65
N ASN A 94 -87.05 -70.78 14.19
CA ASN A 94 -87.39 -71.30 15.52
C ASN A 94 -86.51 -70.73 16.66
N ALA A 95 -86.08 -69.47 16.55
CA ALA A 95 -85.23 -68.76 17.51
C ALA A 95 -85.77 -67.35 17.78
N GLN A 96 -85.18 -66.63 18.74
CA GLN A 96 -85.46 -65.21 18.93
C GLN A 96 -84.83 -64.42 17.78
N ALA A 97 -85.55 -63.44 17.25
CA ALA A 97 -85.03 -62.49 16.27
C ALA A 97 -85.60 -61.10 16.52
N PRO A 98 -84.85 -60.04 16.19
CA PRO A 98 -85.32 -58.67 16.33
C PRO A 98 -86.54 -58.43 15.42
N LYS A 99 -87.58 -57.85 15.99
CA LYS A 99 -88.88 -57.63 15.38
C LYS A 99 -89.32 -56.19 15.57
N LEU A 100 -89.91 -55.63 14.53
CA LEU A 100 -90.71 -54.40 14.60
C LEU A 100 -92.18 -54.80 14.63
N GLY A 101 -92.80 -54.70 15.80
CA GLY A 101 -94.24 -54.92 15.97
C GLY A 101 -95.05 -53.67 15.73
N TYR A 102 -96.30 -53.87 15.31
CA TYR A 102 -97.33 -52.84 15.21
C TYR A 102 -98.63 -53.36 15.82
N ALA A 103 -99.31 -52.57 16.64
CA ALA A 103 -100.55 -52.94 17.29
C ALA A 103 -101.60 -51.82 17.30
N GLU A 104 -102.86 -52.22 17.17
CA GLU A 104 -104.04 -51.34 17.25
C GLU A 104 -105.01 -51.82 18.33
N TYR A 105 -105.65 -50.87 19.03
CA TYR A 105 -106.58 -51.17 20.11
C TYR A 105 -108.04 -51.23 19.63
N LEU A 106 -108.67 -52.39 19.80
CA LEU A 106 -110.08 -52.67 19.49
C LEU A 106 -110.93 -52.58 20.75
N GLN A 107 -111.39 -51.38 21.07
CA GLN A 107 -112.03 -51.03 22.35
C GLN A 107 -113.22 -51.90 22.76
N LYS A 108 -114.12 -52.29 21.83
CA LYS A 108 -115.35 -53.07 22.16
C LYS A 108 -115.00 -54.44 22.75
N TRP A 109 -113.86 -55.00 22.35
CA TRP A 109 -113.42 -56.33 22.79
C TRP A 109 -112.30 -56.30 23.81
N ASP A 110 -111.81 -55.11 24.14
CA ASP A 110 -110.58 -54.88 24.89
C ASP A 110 -109.43 -55.71 24.30
N TRP A 111 -109.17 -55.59 22.99
CA TRP A 111 -108.09 -56.31 22.32
C TRP A 111 -107.08 -55.34 21.72
N VAL A 112 -105.86 -55.41 22.20
CA VAL A 112 -104.66 -54.90 21.52
C VAL A 112 -104.26 -55.94 20.47
N LEU A 113 -104.69 -55.74 19.23
CA LEU A 113 -104.42 -56.63 18.10
C LEU A 113 -103.11 -56.21 17.43
N GLY A 114 -102.10 -57.08 17.48
CA GLY A 114 -100.76 -56.83 16.98
C GLY A 114 -100.31 -57.79 15.88
N THR A 115 -99.31 -57.32 15.14
CA THR A 115 -98.53 -58.04 14.12
C THR A 115 -97.09 -57.50 14.11
N GLY A 116 -96.21 -57.96 13.22
CA GLY A 116 -94.90 -57.34 13.01
C GLY A 116 -94.02 -58.04 11.98
N ILE A 117 -92.92 -57.40 11.60
CA ILE A 117 -91.91 -57.86 10.63
C ILE A 117 -90.57 -58.05 11.37
N TYR A 118 -89.80 -59.08 11.02
CA TYR A 118 -88.45 -59.30 11.55
C TYR A 118 -87.41 -58.50 10.74
N ILE A 119 -86.41 -57.92 11.38
CA ILE A 119 -85.46 -56.95 10.77
C ILE A 119 -84.00 -57.46 10.71
N ASP A 120 -83.78 -58.74 11.00
CA ASP A 120 -82.48 -59.42 11.02
C ASP A 120 -81.77 -59.45 9.65
N ASP A 121 -82.55 -59.50 8.58
CA ASP A 121 -82.08 -59.46 7.19
C ASP A 121 -81.55 -58.08 6.76
N ILE A 122 -82.15 -57.00 7.27
CA ILE A 122 -81.74 -55.62 6.99
C ILE A 122 -80.38 -55.33 7.63
N ASP A 123 -80.19 -55.72 8.89
CA ASP A 123 -78.93 -55.48 9.62
C ASP A 123 -77.76 -56.23 8.97
N GLN A 124 -77.99 -57.46 8.51
CA GLN A 124 -76.97 -58.26 7.85
C GLN A 124 -76.51 -57.64 6.51
N GLN A 125 -77.45 -57.09 5.73
CA GLN A 125 -77.12 -56.41 4.47
C GLN A 125 -76.34 -55.12 4.68
N VAL A 126 -76.68 -54.33 5.71
CA VAL A 126 -75.95 -53.09 6.05
C VAL A 126 -74.52 -53.40 6.49
N ALA A 127 -74.31 -54.47 7.26
CA ALA A 127 -72.97 -54.90 7.68
C ALA A 127 -72.09 -55.29 6.48
N MET A 128 -72.64 -56.05 5.53
CA MET A 128 -71.91 -56.47 4.32
C MET A 128 -71.52 -55.27 3.44
N GLN A 129 -72.39 -54.26 3.30
CA GLN A 129 -72.07 -53.04 2.57
C GLN A 129 -71.04 -52.14 3.26
N ARG A 130 -70.96 -52.17 4.60
CA ARG A 130 -69.92 -51.44 5.33
C ARG A 130 -68.54 -52.05 5.05
N GLU A 131 -68.43 -53.37 5.11
CA GLU A 131 -67.16 -54.07 4.86
C GLU A 131 -66.62 -53.81 3.45
N LEU A 132 -67.50 -53.88 2.42
CA LEU A 132 -67.10 -53.58 1.03
C LEU A 132 -66.58 -52.14 0.87
N ARG A 133 -67.25 -51.15 1.48
CA ARG A 133 -66.79 -49.75 1.46
C ARG A 133 -65.47 -49.56 2.21
N THR A 134 -65.26 -50.25 3.32
CA THR A 134 -64.00 -50.14 4.08
C THR A 134 -62.84 -50.71 3.28
N GLN A 135 -63.05 -51.79 2.52
CA GLN A 135 -62.03 -52.34 1.62
C GLN A 135 -61.68 -51.37 0.49
N GLU A 136 -62.69 -50.77 -0.17
CA GLU A 136 -62.47 -49.74 -1.20
C GLU A 136 -61.72 -48.52 -0.64
N LEU A 137 -62.12 -48.02 0.54
CA LEU A 137 -61.45 -46.90 1.21
C LEU A 137 -59.99 -47.23 1.56
N ASN A 138 -59.71 -48.44 2.03
CA ASN A 138 -58.34 -48.86 2.33
C ASN A 138 -57.47 -48.92 1.07
N GLN A 139 -58.01 -49.41 -0.06
CA GLN A 139 -57.30 -49.44 -1.33
C GLN A 139 -57.01 -48.02 -1.86
N HIS A 140 -57.97 -47.09 -1.76
CA HIS A 140 -57.76 -45.69 -2.11
C HIS A 140 -56.76 -44.99 -1.18
N THR A 141 -56.82 -45.25 0.12
CA THR A 141 -55.88 -44.69 1.09
C THR A 141 -54.46 -45.19 0.84
N LEU A 142 -54.28 -46.49 0.59
CA LEU A 142 -52.97 -47.09 0.35
C LEU A 142 -52.35 -46.58 -0.97
N SER A 143 -53.16 -46.43 -2.03
CA SER A 143 -52.68 -45.85 -3.29
C SER A 143 -52.31 -44.36 -3.15
N ALA A 144 -53.10 -43.57 -2.42
CA ALA A 144 -52.78 -42.17 -2.13
C ALA A 144 -51.46 -42.03 -1.34
N VAL A 145 -51.27 -42.82 -0.26
CA VAL A 145 -50.02 -42.82 0.52
C VAL A 145 -48.83 -43.20 -0.35
N THR A 146 -48.97 -44.22 -1.20
CA THR A 146 -47.90 -44.67 -2.09
C THR A 146 -47.49 -43.57 -3.07
N ILE A 147 -48.45 -42.87 -3.69
CA ILE A 147 -48.19 -41.74 -4.60
C ILE A 147 -47.49 -40.60 -3.86
N SER A 148 -47.93 -40.25 -2.65
CA SER A 148 -47.29 -39.22 -1.84
C SER A 148 -45.84 -39.56 -1.49
N VAL A 149 -45.56 -40.81 -1.10
CA VAL A 149 -44.19 -41.26 -0.79
C VAL A 149 -43.30 -41.20 -2.05
N ILE A 150 -43.79 -41.67 -3.19
CA ILE A 150 -43.05 -41.59 -4.46
C ILE A 150 -42.79 -40.12 -4.82
N GLY A 151 -43.78 -39.24 -4.68
CA GLY A 151 -43.63 -37.80 -4.91
C GLY A 151 -42.57 -37.16 -4.02
N LEU A 152 -42.53 -37.51 -2.73
CA LEU A 152 -41.51 -37.04 -1.79
C LEU A 152 -40.11 -37.53 -2.17
N ILE A 153 -39.96 -38.78 -2.57
CA ILE A 153 -38.66 -39.33 -3.01
C ILE A 153 -38.17 -38.61 -4.27
N ILE A 154 -39.04 -38.45 -5.27
CA ILE A 154 -38.68 -37.78 -6.53
C ILE A 154 -38.26 -36.33 -6.27
N THR A 155 -39.06 -35.59 -5.50
CA THR A 155 -38.73 -34.19 -5.17
C THR A 155 -37.41 -34.09 -4.42
N SER A 156 -37.17 -34.95 -3.42
CA SER A 156 -35.89 -34.99 -2.70
C SER A 156 -34.70 -35.26 -3.62
N ILE A 157 -34.82 -36.20 -4.56
CA ILE A 157 -33.76 -36.52 -5.53
C ILE A 157 -33.49 -35.32 -6.44
N LEU A 158 -34.55 -34.70 -6.99
CA LEU A 158 -34.42 -33.52 -7.85
C LEU A 158 -33.75 -32.35 -7.13
N THR A 159 -34.14 -32.08 -5.88
CA THR A 159 -33.50 -31.05 -5.06
C THR A 159 -32.03 -31.35 -4.80
N SER A 160 -31.67 -32.60 -4.46
CA SER A 160 -30.27 -33.00 -4.28
C SER A 160 -29.43 -32.83 -5.55
N ILE A 161 -29.99 -33.13 -6.73
CA ILE A 161 -29.31 -32.92 -8.01
C ILE A 161 -29.12 -31.42 -8.28
N ALA A 162 -30.16 -30.60 -8.08
CA ALA A 162 -30.10 -29.16 -8.28
C ALA A 162 -29.05 -28.50 -7.38
N VAL A 163 -28.99 -28.86 -6.09
CA VAL A 163 -28.00 -28.33 -5.13
C VAL A 163 -26.58 -28.77 -5.50
N SER A 164 -26.39 -30.05 -5.82
CA SER A 164 -25.06 -30.59 -6.12
C SER A 164 -24.46 -30.03 -7.42
N LYS A 165 -25.28 -29.77 -8.44
CA LYS A 165 -24.82 -29.22 -9.72
C LYS A 165 -24.79 -27.68 -9.75
N GLY A 166 -25.72 -27.01 -9.07
CA GLY A 166 -25.83 -25.54 -9.11
C GLY A 166 -25.06 -24.83 -7.99
N ILE A 167 -25.21 -25.27 -6.74
CA ILE A 167 -24.72 -24.50 -5.58
C ILE A 167 -23.29 -24.91 -5.19
N LYS A 168 -22.98 -26.20 -5.22
CA LYS A 168 -21.68 -26.70 -4.75
C LYS A 168 -20.48 -26.09 -5.51
N PRO A 169 -20.51 -25.91 -6.84
CA PRO A 169 -19.39 -25.25 -7.53
C PRO A 169 -19.25 -23.75 -7.18
N LEU A 170 -20.35 -23.06 -6.85
CA LEU A 170 -20.31 -21.66 -6.42
C LEU A 170 -19.59 -21.49 -5.07
N GLN A 171 -19.67 -22.48 -4.18
CA GLN A 171 -18.89 -22.45 -2.94
C GLN A 171 -17.38 -22.46 -3.22
N HIS A 172 -16.92 -23.28 -4.19
CA HIS A 172 -15.51 -23.30 -4.57
C HIS A 172 -15.04 -21.97 -5.19
N VAL A 173 -15.89 -21.31 -5.98
CA VAL A 173 -15.61 -19.96 -6.50
C VAL A 173 -15.46 -18.97 -5.34
N ALA A 174 -16.38 -19.01 -4.37
CA ALA A 174 -16.39 -18.12 -3.22
C ALA A 174 -15.15 -18.33 -2.32
N ASP A 175 -14.79 -19.58 -2.04
CA ASP A 175 -13.60 -19.92 -1.26
C ASP A 175 -12.32 -19.45 -1.98
N SER A 176 -12.24 -19.68 -3.29
CA SER A 176 -11.09 -19.22 -4.09
C SER A 176 -10.95 -17.69 -4.08
N LEU A 177 -12.07 -16.96 -4.20
CA LEU A 177 -12.07 -15.50 -4.09
C LEU A 177 -11.66 -15.03 -2.69
N LYS A 178 -12.08 -15.74 -1.64
CA LYS A 178 -11.73 -15.42 -0.26
C LYS A 178 -10.23 -15.61 -0.01
N ASP A 179 -9.63 -16.67 -0.56
CA ASP A 179 -8.20 -16.92 -0.47
C ASP A 179 -7.39 -15.82 -1.19
N VAL A 180 -7.82 -15.41 -2.39
CA VAL A 180 -7.22 -14.28 -3.12
C VAL A 180 -7.35 -12.98 -2.31
N ALA A 181 -8.52 -12.70 -1.74
CA ALA A 181 -8.76 -11.50 -0.94
C ALA A 181 -7.96 -11.47 0.38
N ALA A 182 -7.65 -12.62 0.96
CA ALA A 182 -6.81 -12.73 2.15
C ALA A 182 -5.31 -12.47 1.87
N GLY A 183 -4.92 -12.28 0.61
CA GLY A 183 -3.55 -11.95 0.20
C GLY A 183 -2.58 -13.13 0.16
N GLY A 184 -3.00 -14.31 0.63
CA GLY A 184 -2.26 -15.57 0.53
C GLY A 184 -2.70 -16.48 -0.62
N GLY A 185 -3.65 -16.03 -1.44
CA GLY A 185 -4.26 -16.84 -2.49
C GLY A 185 -3.29 -17.21 -3.59
N ASP A 186 -3.25 -18.50 -3.91
CA ASP A 186 -2.52 -19.02 -5.06
C ASP A 186 -3.17 -18.54 -6.37
N LEU A 187 -2.60 -17.49 -6.96
CA LEU A 187 -3.05 -16.92 -8.24
C LEU A 187 -2.84 -17.84 -9.45
N THR A 188 -2.17 -18.98 -9.27
CA THR A 188 -2.03 -20.02 -10.31
C THR A 188 -3.21 -20.98 -10.33
N ALA A 189 -4.02 -21.00 -9.28
CA ALA A 189 -5.22 -21.83 -9.22
C ALA A 189 -6.23 -21.44 -10.30
N ARG A 190 -6.88 -22.44 -10.88
CA ARG A 190 -7.96 -22.28 -11.87
C ARG A 190 -9.14 -23.15 -11.47
N LEU A 191 -10.35 -22.61 -11.65
CA LEU A 191 -11.58 -23.35 -11.43
C LEU A 191 -11.88 -24.23 -12.64
N LYS A 192 -12.29 -25.47 -12.39
CA LYS A 192 -12.69 -26.38 -13.46
C LYS A 192 -14.09 -26.01 -13.96
N VAL A 193 -14.21 -25.75 -15.26
CA VAL A 193 -15.51 -25.48 -15.90
C VAL A 193 -16.20 -26.81 -16.19
N GLU A 194 -17.13 -27.21 -15.32
CA GLU A 194 -17.84 -28.51 -15.41
C GLU A 194 -19.24 -28.41 -16.04
N SER A 195 -19.77 -27.20 -16.22
CA SER A 195 -21.09 -26.95 -16.79
C SER A 195 -21.05 -25.90 -17.90
N LYS A 196 -22.11 -25.87 -18.72
CA LYS A 196 -22.35 -24.87 -19.79
C LYS A 196 -23.47 -23.88 -19.43
N ASP A 197 -23.85 -23.84 -18.17
CA ASP A 197 -24.82 -22.92 -17.59
C ASP A 197 -24.11 -21.69 -16.99
N GLU A 198 -24.86 -20.85 -16.27
CA GLU A 198 -24.37 -19.65 -15.61
C GLU A 198 -23.26 -19.95 -14.59
N VAL A 199 -23.26 -21.13 -13.96
CA VAL A 199 -22.21 -21.54 -13.01
C VAL A 199 -20.90 -21.81 -13.76
N GLY A 200 -20.98 -22.42 -14.94
CA GLY A 200 -19.85 -22.60 -15.84
C GLY A 200 -19.27 -21.27 -16.35
N GLU A 201 -20.13 -20.32 -16.69
CA GLU A 201 -19.74 -18.98 -17.13
C GLU A 201 -19.00 -18.21 -16.03
N VAL A 202 -19.47 -18.27 -14.78
CA VAL A 202 -18.79 -17.67 -13.62
C VAL A 202 -17.40 -18.29 -13.41
N ALA A 203 -17.27 -19.61 -13.52
CA ALA A 203 -15.98 -20.28 -13.39
C ALA A 203 -15.00 -19.87 -14.51
N ALA A 204 -15.50 -19.73 -15.74
CA ALA A 204 -14.69 -19.25 -16.88
C ALA A 204 -14.25 -17.79 -16.69
N ALA A 205 -15.16 -16.90 -16.29
CA ALA A 205 -14.86 -15.50 -16.01
C ALA A 205 -13.86 -15.34 -14.85
N PHE A 206 -13.95 -16.17 -13.81
CA PHE A 206 -12.96 -16.22 -12.74
C PHE A 206 -11.57 -16.58 -13.27
N ASN A 207 -11.47 -17.57 -14.14
CA ASN A 207 -10.19 -17.96 -14.74
C ASN A 207 -9.61 -16.84 -15.62
N GLU A 208 -10.43 -16.17 -16.43
CA GLU A 208 -9.97 -15.03 -17.24
C GLU A 208 -9.47 -13.88 -16.35
N PHE A 209 -10.16 -13.63 -15.24
CA PHE A 209 -9.72 -12.66 -14.24
C PHE A 209 -8.36 -13.05 -13.65
N MET A 210 -8.16 -14.32 -13.28
CA MET A 210 -6.87 -14.82 -12.79
C MET A 210 -5.76 -14.76 -13.84
N ASP A 211 -6.07 -15.00 -15.12
CA ASP A 211 -5.12 -14.90 -16.24
C ASP A 211 -4.62 -13.47 -16.45
N LYS A 212 -5.40 -12.46 -16.06
CA LYS A 212 -4.99 -11.05 -16.07
C LYS A 212 -4.31 -10.63 -14.76
N LEU A 213 -4.79 -11.12 -13.63
CA LEU A 213 -4.28 -10.74 -12.31
C LEU A 213 -2.89 -11.32 -12.03
N HIS A 214 -2.63 -12.58 -12.42
CA HIS A 214 -1.36 -13.25 -12.16
C HIS A 214 -0.16 -12.56 -12.85
N PRO A 215 -0.18 -12.27 -14.17
CA PRO A 215 0.90 -11.53 -14.82
C PRO A 215 1.09 -10.12 -14.25
N LEU A 216 -0.01 -9.43 -13.93
CA LEU A 216 0.06 -8.08 -13.34
C LEU A 216 0.81 -8.10 -11.99
N MET A 217 0.56 -9.10 -11.15
CA MET A 217 1.29 -9.28 -9.89
C MET A 217 2.76 -9.67 -10.12
N GLN A 218 3.05 -10.49 -11.14
CA GLN A 218 4.44 -10.78 -11.52
C GLN A 218 5.19 -9.52 -11.98
N ASP A 219 4.55 -8.65 -12.76
CA ASP A 219 5.14 -7.40 -13.23
C ASP A 219 5.36 -6.44 -12.07
N ILE A 220 4.42 -6.31 -11.12
CA ILE A 220 4.62 -5.55 -9.87
C ILE A 220 5.82 -6.10 -9.10
N HIS A 221 5.93 -7.42 -8.96
CA HIS A 221 7.07 -8.03 -8.26
C HIS A 221 8.40 -7.74 -8.97
N ARG A 222 8.46 -7.85 -10.30
CA ARG A 222 9.64 -7.48 -11.09
C ARG A 222 10.00 -6.01 -10.94
N SER A 223 9.03 -5.11 -11.00
CA SER A 223 9.25 -3.68 -10.80
C SER A 223 9.76 -3.37 -9.39
N ALA A 224 9.19 -4.00 -8.36
CA ALA A 224 9.65 -3.85 -6.99
C ALA A 224 11.09 -4.34 -6.81
N SER A 225 11.44 -5.48 -7.41
CA SER A 225 12.80 -6.02 -7.41
C SER A 225 13.78 -5.09 -8.15
N ALA A 226 13.40 -4.55 -9.31
CA ALA A 226 14.21 -3.59 -10.04
C ALA A 226 14.46 -2.30 -9.24
N VAL A 227 13.42 -1.78 -8.56
CA VAL A 227 13.54 -0.62 -7.66
C VAL A 227 14.49 -0.93 -6.49
N GLN A 228 14.41 -2.13 -5.92
CA GLN A 228 15.32 -2.56 -4.86
C GLN A 228 16.78 -2.57 -5.34
N THR A 229 17.05 -3.18 -6.50
CA THR A 229 18.40 -3.21 -7.09
C THR A 229 18.94 -1.81 -7.38
N VAL A 230 18.13 -0.92 -7.98
CA VAL A 230 18.53 0.47 -8.24
C VAL A 230 18.79 1.23 -6.94
N SER A 231 18.01 0.96 -5.89
CA SER A 231 18.22 1.60 -4.58
C SER A 231 19.53 1.16 -3.92
N GLU A 232 19.90 -0.10 -4.07
CA GLU A 232 21.19 -0.63 -3.60
C GLU A 232 22.36 -0.01 -4.38
N GLU A 233 22.26 0.06 -5.71
CA GLU A 233 23.28 0.71 -6.55
C GLU A 233 23.42 2.20 -6.24
N LEU A 234 22.32 2.91 -6.00
CA LEU A 234 22.32 4.31 -5.60
C LEU A 234 23.00 4.52 -4.24
N ASN A 235 22.78 3.60 -3.29
CA ASN A 235 23.43 3.65 -1.98
C ASN A 235 24.96 3.48 -2.11
N ASP A 236 25.41 2.55 -2.95
CA ASP A 236 26.84 2.34 -3.21
C ASP A 236 27.49 3.52 -3.97
N GLN A 237 26.78 4.10 -4.95
CA GLN A 237 27.22 5.34 -5.60
C GLN A 237 27.32 6.50 -4.61
N THR A 238 26.34 6.66 -3.73
CA THR A 238 26.33 7.72 -2.70
C THR A 238 27.51 7.56 -1.75
N ARG A 239 27.82 6.32 -1.34
CA ARG A 239 28.99 6.03 -0.49
C ARG A 239 30.30 6.36 -1.19
N THR A 240 30.42 6.02 -2.47
CA THR A 240 31.60 6.34 -3.29
C THR A 240 31.75 7.84 -3.47
N ALA A 241 30.68 8.55 -3.81
CA ALA A 241 30.67 10.00 -3.97
C ALA A 241 31.05 10.71 -2.66
N SER A 242 30.56 10.23 -1.51
CA SER A 242 30.95 10.76 -0.20
C SER A 242 32.45 10.58 0.06
N GLY A 243 33.03 9.43 -0.28
CA GLY A 243 34.47 9.20 -0.16
C GLY A 243 35.29 10.10 -1.08
N GLN A 244 34.85 10.28 -2.33
CA GLN A 244 35.47 11.21 -3.29
C GLN A 244 35.41 12.66 -2.82
N MET A 245 34.28 13.08 -2.25
CA MET A 245 34.10 14.42 -1.70
C MET A 245 35.05 14.70 -0.53
N GLN A 246 35.32 13.70 0.32
CA GLN A 246 36.32 13.81 1.38
C GLN A 246 37.74 13.99 0.80
N SER A 247 38.10 13.23 -0.24
CA SER A 247 39.37 13.41 -0.96
C SER A 247 39.48 14.79 -1.62
N HIS A 248 38.40 15.29 -2.24
CA HIS A 248 38.37 16.64 -2.81
C HIS A 248 38.54 17.73 -1.76
N CYS A 249 37.97 17.55 -0.56
CA CYS A 249 38.19 18.49 0.55
C CYS A 249 39.68 18.56 0.91
N LEU A 250 40.34 17.40 1.07
CA LEU A 250 41.77 17.33 1.37
C LEU A 250 42.64 17.94 0.26
N GLU A 251 42.26 17.74 -1.00
CA GLU A 251 42.96 18.34 -2.14
C GLU A 251 42.78 19.87 -2.17
N THR A 252 41.59 20.35 -1.83
CA THR A 252 41.29 21.79 -1.72
C THR A 252 42.12 22.43 -0.61
N ASP A 253 42.28 21.78 0.54
CA ASP A 253 43.15 22.27 1.62
C ASP A 253 44.62 22.38 1.18
N LYS A 254 45.10 21.43 0.36
CA LYS A 254 46.44 21.53 -0.24
C LYS A 254 46.57 22.70 -1.21
N VAL A 255 45.55 22.95 -2.03
CA VAL A 255 45.52 24.11 -2.92
C VAL A 255 45.56 25.42 -2.11
N VAL A 256 44.78 25.53 -1.04
CA VAL A 256 44.81 26.70 -0.14
C VAL A 256 46.22 26.90 0.45
N THR A 257 46.87 25.81 0.85
CA THR A 257 48.25 25.85 1.37
C THR A 257 49.22 26.36 0.29
N ALA A 258 49.17 25.79 -0.92
CA ALA A 258 50.02 26.21 -2.03
C ALA A 258 49.80 27.67 -2.45
N VAL A 259 48.54 28.14 -2.45
CA VAL A 259 48.22 29.55 -2.73
C VAL A 259 48.78 30.47 -1.63
N THR A 260 48.73 30.04 -0.38
CA THR A 260 49.29 30.80 0.75
C THR A 260 50.81 30.90 0.64
N GLU A 261 51.51 29.80 0.34
CA GLU A 261 52.95 29.80 0.06
C GLU A 261 53.29 30.71 -1.12
N MET A 262 52.56 30.59 -2.23
CA MET A 262 52.77 31.41 -3.42
C MET A 262 52.58 32.90 -3.12
N SER A 263 51.60 33.27 -2.28
CA SER A 263 51.39 34.65 -1.85
C SER A 263 52.56 35.18 -1.01
N MET A 264 53.12 34.34 -0.11
CA MET A 264 54.31 34.70 0.65
C MET A 264 55.52 34.90 -0.27
N THR A 265 55.76 33.98 -1.21
CA THR A 265 56.84 34.10 -2.19
C THR A 265 56.69 35.35 -3.05
N ALA A 266 55.48 35.67 -3.52
CA ALA A 266 55.24 36.89 -4.29
C ALA A 266 55.56 38.16 -3.48
N LYS A 267 55.24 38.17 -2.18
CA LYS A 267 55.57 39.27 -1.27
C LYS A 267 57.08 39.39 -1.03
N GLU A 268 57.78 38.27 -0.90
CA GLU A 268 59.24 38.23 -0.78
C GLU A 268 59.91 38.75 -2.05
N VAL A 269 59.45 38.32 -3.24
CA VAL A 269 59.94 38.81 -4.53
C VAL A 269 59.72 40.32 -4.66
N ALA A 270 58.53 40.83 -4.30
CA ALA A 270 58.25 42.26 -4.32
C ALA A 270 59.19 43.05 -3.37
N SER A 271 59.42 42.52 -2.17
CA SER A 271 60.36 43.12 -1.20
C SER A 271 61.80 43.14 -1.73
N ASN A 272 62.29 42.04 -2.30
CA ASN A 272 63.62 41.97 -2.90
C ASN A 272 63.77 42.91 -4.10
N THR A 273 62.73 43.02 -4.93
CA THR A 273 62.72 43.94 -6.07
C THR A 273 62.83 45.39 -5.59
N ASN A 274 62.11 45.75 -4.52
CA ASN A 274 62.19 47.08 -3.92
C ASN A 274 63.57 47.36 -3.29
N ALA A 275 64.15 46.38 -2.60
CA ALA A 275 65.51 46.50 -2.05
C ALA A 275 66.56 46.65 -3.16
N THR A 276 66.40 45.94 -4.27
CA THR A 276 67.28 46.06 -5.44
C THR A 276 67.13 47.42 -6.12
N ALA A 277 65.91 47.94 -6.25
CA ALA A 277 65.68 49.28 -6.77
C ALA A 277 66.38 50.34 -5.92
N GLN A 278 66.26 50.25 -4.59
CA GLN A 278 66.98 51.16 -3.68
C GLN A 278 68.50 51.06 -3.84
N ALA A 279 69.05 49.84 -3.94
CA ALA A 279 70.49 49.66 -4.15
C ALA A 279 70.96 50.21 -5.50
N ILE A 280 70.11 50.20 -6.54
CA ILE A 280 70.40 50.83 -7.83
C ILE A 280 70.40 52.35 -7.71
N ASP A 281 69.44 52.94 -6.99
CA ASP A 281 69.41 54.38 -6.74
C ASP A 281 70.66 54.83 -5.97
N ASP A 282 71.03 54.12 -4.89
CA ASP A 282 72.25 54.40 -4.12
C ASP A 282 73.51 54.29 -5.00
N ALA A 283 73.58 53.29 -5.89
CA ALA A 283 74.68 53.13 -6.82
C ALA A 283 74.74 54.27 -7.86
N ASN A 284 73.58 54.76 -8.32
CA ASN A 284 73.50 55.88 -9.26
C ASN A 284 73.96 57.19 -8.61
N ASP A 285 73.62 57.41 -7.34
CA ASP A 285 74.13 58.53 -6.56
C ASP A 285 75.65 58.46 -6.39
N GLN A 286 76.20 57.28 -6.09
CA GLN A 286 77.66 57.07 -6.02
C GLN A 286 78.36 57.32 -7.36
N VAL A 287 77.78 56.87 -8.47
CA VAL A 287 78.32 57.13 -9.81
C VAL A 287 78.30 58.64 -10.12
N THR A 288 77.24 59.34 -9.75
CA THR A 288 77.13 60.80 -9.94
C THR A 288 78.19 61.55 -9.13
N GLU A 289 78.43 61.13 -7.88
CA GLU A 289 79.48 61.71 -7.05
C GLU A 289 80.88 61.41 -7.60
N ALA A 290 81.14 60.17 -8.02
CA ALA A 290 82.40 59.81 -8.66
C ALA A 290 82.65 60.61 -9.95
N GLN A 291 81.61 60.87 -10.75
CA GLN A 291 81.71 61.73 -11.93
C GLN A 291 82.12 63.16 -11.54
N ARG A 292 81.54 63.70 -10.46
CA ARG A 292 81.90 65.02 -9.92
C ARG A 292 83.35 65.09 -9.45
N GLU A 293 83.84 64.06 -8.75
CA GLU A 293 85.24 63.97 -8.32
C GLU A 293 86.20 63.91 -9.53
N VAL A 294 85.85 63.14 -10.56
CA VAL A 294 86.65 63.06 -11.80
C VAL A 294 86.69 64.42 -12.51
N GLU A 295 85.56 65.13 -12.60
CA GLU A 295 85.51 66.47 -13.20
C GLU A 295 86.38 67.47 -12.43
N GLN A 296 86.36 67.42 -11.10
CA GLN A 296 87.26 68.22 -10.25
C GLN A 296 88.73 67.86 -10.46
N ALA A 297 89.05 66.57 -10.60
CA ALA A 297 90.42 66.14 -10.87
C ALA A 297 90.91 66.63 -12.26
N ILE A 298 90.06 66.59 -13.28
CA ILE A 298 90.37 67.13 -14.62
C ILE A 298 90.62 68.64 -14.56
N GLN A 299 89.79 69.38 -13.80
CA GLN A 299 89.98 70.81 -13.61
C GLN A 299 91.32 71.11 -12.91
N GLY A 300 91.62 70.39 -11.82
CA GLY A 300 92.90 70.52 -11.10
C GLY A 300 94.12 70.19 -11.97
N ILE A 301 94.03 69.17 -12.83
CA ILE A 301 95.08 68.86 -13.82
C ILE A 301 95.25 70.02 -14.81
N THR A 302 94.16 70.63 -15.27
CA THR A 302 94.20 71.75 -16.21
C THR A 302 94.86 72.97 -15.59
N GLU A 303 94.51 73.32 -14.34
CA GLU A 303 95.14 74.38 -13.57
C GLU A 303 96.64 74.12 -13.37
N LEU A 304 97.01 72.88 -13.02
CA LEU A 304 98.41 72.48 -12.87
C LEU A 304 99.20 72.62 -14.18
N VAL A 305 98.62 72.26 -15.32
CA VAL A 305 99.25 72.44 -16.64
C VAL A 305 99.46 73.93 -16.95
N THR A 306 98.49 74.79 -16.61
CA THR A 306 98.64 76.25 -16.75
C THR A 306 99.79 76.78 -15.89
N GLU A 307 99.88 76.36 -14.62
CA GLU A 307 100.95 76.76 -13.71
C GLU A 307 102.34 76.29 -14.20
N ILE A 308 102.42 75.06 -14.72
CA ILE A 308 103.66 74.52 -15.31
C ILE A 308 104.09 75.35 -16.53
N ASN A 309 103.17 75.73 -17.42
CA ASN A 309 103.49 76.58 -18.56
C ASN A 309 103.98 77.96 -18.11
N SER A 310 103.31 78.59 -17.14
CA SER A 310 103.74 79.87 -16.58
C SER A 310 105.14 79.78 -15.94
N THR A 311 105.42 78.68 -15.24
CA THR A 311 106.75 78.43 -14.66
C THR A 311 107.80 78.25 -15.76
N SER A 312 107.47 77.53 -16.83
CA SER A 312 108.36 77.36 -17.98
C SER A 312 108.66 78.69 -18.68
N ASP A 313 107.67 79.56 -18.83
CA ASP A 313 107.84 80.90 -19.40
C ASP A 313 108.74 81.76 -18.52
N ALA A 314 108.55 81.74 -17.19
CA ALA A 314 109.40 82.43 -16.24
C ALA A 314 110.86 81.93 -16.27
N ILE A 315 111.07 80.62 -16.41
CA ILE A 315 112.42 80.04 -16.59
C ILE A 315 113.04 80.50 -17.91
N SER A 316 112.26 80.55 -19.00
CA SER A 316 112.73 81.05 -20.30
C SER A 316 113.13 82.53 -20.23
N GLU A 317 112.32 83.36 -19.56
CA GLU A 317 112.63 84.77 -19.34
C GLU A 317 113.90 84.93 -18.49
N LEU A 318 114.03 84.16 -17.40
CA LEU A 318 115.24 84.14 -16.57
C LEU A 318 116.47 83.73 -17.38
N SER A 319 116.37 82.72 -18.25
CA SER A 319 117.45 82.32 -19.15
C SER A 319 117.87 83.45 -20.07
N GLN A 320 116.92 84.21 -20.63
CA GLN A 320 117.19 85.33 -21.51
C GLN A 320 117.86 86.50 -20.75
N GLN A 321 117.38 86.80 -19.54
CA GLN A 321 118.01 87.80 -18.66
C GLN A 321 119.44 87.40 -18.29
N THR A 322 119.66 86.11 -18.01
CA THR A 322 121.00 85.57 -17.72
C THR A 322 121.93 85.73 -18.92
N GLU A 323 121.48 85.44 -20.14
CA GLU A 323 122.27 85.66 -21.37
C GLU A 323 122.60 87.15 -21.59
N GLN A 324 121.67 88.05 -21.28
CA GLN A 324 121.94 89.50 -21.31
C GLN A 324 122.99 89.90 -20.28
N ILE A 325 122.93 89.34 -19.07
CA ILE A 325 123.94 89.58 -18.03
C ILE A 325 125.31 89.09 -18.52
N THR A 326 125.41 87.89 -19.12
CA THR A 326 126.67 87.39 -19.69
C THR A 326 127.23 88.37 -20.74
N LYS A 327 126.39 88.88 -21.66
CA LYS A 327 126.83 89.90 -22.64
C LYS A 327 127.36 91.17 -21.98
N VAL A 328 126.75 91.60 -20.88
CA VAL A 328 127.23 92.76 -20.11
C VAL A 328 128.54 92.44 -19.42
N LEU A 329 128.69 91.24 -18.85
CA LEU A 329 129.93 90.78 -18.22
C LEU A 329 131.08 90.68 -19.22
N ASP A 330 130.82 90.22 -20.45
CA ASP A 330 131.81 90.21 -21.54
C ASP A 330 132.31 91.63 -21.84
N VAL A 331 131.40 92.59 -21.98
CA VAL A 331 131.76 94.01 -22.19
C VAL A 331 132.56 94.57 -21.00
N ILE A 332 132.18 94.23 -19.76
CA ILE A 332 132.94 94.66 -18.57
C ILE A 332 134.33 94.01 -18.56
N GLY A 333 134.43 92.73 -18.95
CA GLY A 333 135.69 92.01 -19.10
C GLY A 333 136.60 92.65 -20.14
N GLU A 334 136.05 92.99 -21.31
CA GLU A 334 136.76 93.72 -22.37
C GLU A 334 137.23 95.11 -21.89
N ILE A 335 136.37 95.86 -21.18
CA ILE A 335 136.74 97.16 -20.60
C ILE A 335 137.85 96.98 -19.55
N ALA A 336 137.76 95.96 -18.70
CA ALA A 336 138.78 95.66 -17.70
C ALA A 336 140.11 95.30 -18.37
N GLU A 337 140.11 94.51 -19.44
CA GLU A 337 141.32 94.19 -20.20
C GLU A 337 141.94 95.42 -20.88
N GLN A 338 141.11 96.26 -21.50
CA GLN A 338 141.56 97.55 -22.05
C GLN A 338 142.13 98.47 -20.96
N THR A 339 141.48 98.52 -19.80
CA THR A 339 141.93 99.32 -18.65
C THR A 339 143.25 98.79 -18.11
N ASN A 340 143.43 97.46 -18.05
CA ASN A 340 144.67 96.80 -17.66
C ASN A 340 145.82 97.15 -18.63
N LEU A 341 145.55 97.16 -19.94
CA LEU A 341 146.51 97.58 -20.97
C LEU A 341 146.87 99.07 -20.91
N LEU A 342 145.87 99.94 -20.71
CA LEU A 342 146.07 101.37 -20.51
C LEU A 342 146.92 101.66 -19.27
N ALA A 343 146.61 100.98 -18.16
CA ALA A 343 147.35 101.07 -16.91
C ALA A 343 148.78 100.55 -17.05
N LEU A 344 148.99 99.45 -17.78
CA LEU A 344 150.32 98.94 -18.10
C LEU A 344 151.15 99.97 -18.88
N ASN A 345 150.56 100.57 -19.92
CA ASN A 345 151.23 101.62 -20.70
C ASN A 345 151.54 102.85 -19.84
N ALA A 346 150.63 103.25 -18.95
CA ALA A 346 150.86 104.36 -18.02
C ALA A 346 151.96 104.03 -16.99
N ALA A 347 152.03 102.81 -16.46
CA ALA A 347 153.08 102.36 -15.55
C ALA A 347 154.46 102.36 -16.22
N ILE A 348 154.53 101.92 -17.50
CA ILE A 348 155.75 101.98 -18.30
C ILE A 348 156.23 103.43 -18.48
N GLU A 349 155.34 104.35 -18.86
CA GLU A 349 155.73 105.74 -19.09
C GLU A 349 156.06 106.48 -17.78
N ALA A 350 155.38 106.13 -16.68
CA ALA A 350 155.72 106.62 -15.35
C ALA A 350 157.10 106.14 -14.88
N ALA A 351 157.48 104.88 -15.14
CA ALA A 351 158.83 104.37 -14.89
C ALA A 351 159.87 105.12 -15.75
N ARG A 352 159.50 105.51 -16.97
CA ARG A 352 160.36 106.25 -17.91
C ARG A 352 160.63 107.69 -17.47
N ALA A 353 159.69 108.33 -16.78
CA ALA A 353 159.82 109.68 -16.22
C ALA A 353 160.72 109.75 -14.97
N GLY A 354 161.23 108.62 -14.48
CA GLY A 354 162.15 108.55 -13.33
C GLY A 354 161.52 109.10 -12.03
N GLU A 355 162.30 109.80 -11.20
CA GLU A 355 161.85 110.28 -9.88
C GLU A 355 160.61 111.20 -9.93
N GLN A 356 160.35 111.89 -11.05
CA GLN A 356 159.14 112.73 -11.23
C GLN A 356 157.87 111.90 -11.48
N GLY A 357 157.98 110.62 -11.87
CA GLY A 357 156.87 109.74 -12.23
C GLY A 357 156.40 108.78 -11.13
N ARG A 358 157.07 108.73 -9.97
CA ARG A 358 156.79 107.74 -8.90
C ARG A 358 155.33 107.74 -8.42
N GLY A 359 154.72 108.91 -8.25
CA GLY A 359 153.31 109.01 -7.84
C GLY A 359 152.35 108.44 -8.89
N PHE A 360 152.66 108.68 -10.18
CA PHE A 360 151.87 108.17 -11.29
C PHE A 360 152.01 106.65 -11.47
N ALA A 361 153.21 106.09 -11.23
CA ALA A 361 153.45 104.65 -11.31
C ALA A 361 152.62 103.87 -10.29
N VAL A 362 152.52 104.36 -9.04
CA VAL A 362 151.72 103.72 -7.99
C VAL A 362 150.23 103.70 -8.34
N VAL A 363 149.71 104.81 -8.90
CA VAL A 363 148.30 104.86 -9.33
C VAL A 363 148.08 103.93 -10.53
N ALA A 364 149.01 103.86 -11.47
CA ALA A 364 148.91 102.96 -12.62
C ALA A 364 148.93 101.48 -12.19
N ASP A 365 149.78 101.06 -11.25
CA ASP A 365 149.78 99.69 -10.71
C ASP A 365 148.49 99.37 -9.92
N GLU A 366 147.93 100.34 -9.18
CA GLU A 366 146.65 100.17 -8.47
C GLU A 366 145.48 100.02 -9.46
N VAL A 367 145.44 100.83 -10.53
CA VAL A 367 144.45 100.71 -11.61
C VAL A 367 144.60 99.37 -12.34
N ARG A 368 145.83 98.90 -12.56
CA ARG A 368 146.11 97.59 -13.15
C ARG A 368 145.61 96.44 -12.28
N SER A 369 145.88 96.51 -10.97
CA SER A 369 145.38 95.53 -10.00
C SER A 369 143.86 95.51 -9.95
N LEU A 370 143.21 96.67 -9.95
CA LEU A 370 141.76 96.78 -9.96
C LEU A 370 141.14 96.20 -11.24
N ALA A 371 141.70 96.52 -12.40
CA ALA A 371 141.28 95.99 -13.69
C ALA A 371 141.43 94.46 -13.75
N SER A 372 142.55 93.90 -13.28
CA SER A 372 142.74 92.45 -13.19
C SER A 372 141.73 91.78 -12.23
N ARG A 373 141.42 92.41 -11.09
CA ARG A 373 140.37 91.92 -10.18
C ARG A 373 138.98 91.98 -10.81
N THR A 374 138.67 93.04 -11.56
CA THR A 374 137.40 93.16 -12.29
C THR A 374 137.27 92.06 -13.34
N GLN A 375 138.31 91.81 -14.14
CA GLN A 375 138.32 90.76 -15.16
C GLN A 375 138.12 89.36 -14.56
N ASN A 376 138.82 89.07 -13.45
CA ASN A 376 138.65 87.79 -12.74
C ASN A 376 137.22 87.65 -12.18
N SER A 377 136.66 88.73 -11.61
CA SER A 377 135.30 88.69 -11.05
C SER A 377 134.23 88.52 -12.15
N THR A 378 134.41 89.13 -13.32
CA THR A 378 133.49 88.92 -14.45
C THR A 378 133.56 87.50 -14.99
N HIS A 379 134.74 86.87 -15.00
CA HIS A 379 134.89 85.47 -15.40
C HIS A 379 134.24 84.52 -14.38
N GLU A 380 134.40 84.77 -13.08
CA GLU A 380 133.77 83.94 -12.04
C GLU A 380 132.24 84.02 -12.01
N ILE A 381 131.64 85.12 -12.49
CA ILE A 381 130.17 85.28 -12.56
C ILE A 381 129.63 84.75 -13.90
N GLY A 382 130.45 84.73 -14.96
CA GLY A 382 130.07 84.26 -16.29
C GLY A 382 130.07 82.73 -16.44
N ASP A 383 130.87 82.02 -15.64
CA ASP A 383 130.85 80.55 -15.48
C ASP A 383 129.76 80.11 -14.48
#